data_AF-A0A7C3HWL6-F1
#
_entry.id   AF-A0A7C3HWL6-F1
#
_cell.length_a   1.000
_cell.length_b   1.000
_cell.length_c   1.000
_cell.angle_alpha   90.00
_cell.angle_beta   90.00
_cell.angle_gamma   90.00
#
_symmetry.space_group_name_H-M   'P 1'
#
loop_
_entity.id
_entity.type
_entity.pdbx_description
1 polymer ?
#
loop_
_entity_poly.entity_id
_entity_poly.type
_entity_poly.pdbx_seq_one_letter_code
_entity_poly.pdbx_strand_id
1 'polypeptide(L)'
;MTSIALLALSFAQTDKIIQTFTIEEHFGVSHPTQIIDFDFDKPIDPKNSYMLDADGNEVPYQLIDNGKKIAIKTGLPAYTKYSWKLMSGKAPSQFPYMVKVSKTNDYYEIMNGIVGVRIPIPTDDLDKIPAPIQGIRYNDGTWSAKGPNYLTVNANSTKNMDVRFIEQGQLKVIVEVSYTFDRPEYRYGDKVYKEAGEGYYKSKIEIQAGQQSILFEDDTDMELSYSLDVYEGLYPNQARYQGHHSTSAEYGYEIDGQKYRNLHERINMEAFVDLDYDKSKVSDYYSSENTWRRMAVWDPWVYDSGWYWLMYDKLTSPLNNIFGIFAGRPSIALGASNSGVGIFSKKLDNG
;
A
#
# COMPACT_ATOMS: atom_id res chain seq x y z
N MET A 1 -18.56 35.41 57.96
CA MET A 1 -18.54 34.71 56.67
C MET A 1 -17.14 34.87 56.10
N THR A 2 -16.30 33.86 56.26
CA THR A 2 -14.89 33.89 55.89
C THR A 2 -14.74 33.09 54.60
N SER A 3 -14.32 33.75 53.53
CA SER A 3 -14.12 33.14 52.21
C SER A 3 -12.75 32.46 52.19
N ILE A 4 -12.73 31.14 52.01
CA ILE A 4 -11.49 30.36 51.82
C ILE A 4 -11.21 30.32 50.32
N ALA A 5 -10.17 31.04 49.89
CA ALA A 5 -9.63 30.92 48.55
C ALA A 5 -8.83 29.62 48.45
N LEU A 6 -9.29 28.70 47.59
CA LEU A 6 -8.58 27.46 47.27
C LEU A 6 -7.49 27.81 46.23
N LEU A 7 -6.23 27.96 46.66
CA LEU A 7 -5.09 27.99 45.75
C LEU A 7 -4.85 26.56 45.23
N ALA A 8 -5.12 26.33 43.95
CA ALA A 8 -4.60 25.16 43.26
C ALA A 8 -3.09 25.35 43.04
N LEU A 9 -2.27 24.57 43.76
CA LEU A 9 -0.85 24.43 43.44
C LEU A 9 -0.73 23.67 42.11
N SER A 10 -0.33 24.36 41.05
CA SER A 10 0.20 23.70 39.86
C SER A 10 1.60 23.18 40.19
N PHE A 11 1.75 21.87 40.38
CA PHE A 11 3.07 21.26 40.37
C PHE A 11 3.65 21.43 38.96
N ALA A 12 4.76 22.18 38.83
CA ALA A 12 5.52 22.26 37.59
C ALA A 12 6.11 20.87 37.31
N GLN A 13 5.50 20.13 36.40
CA GLN A 13 6.08 18.90 35.86
C GLN A 13 7.36 19.31 35.13
N THR A 14 8.51 18.89 35.66
CA THR A 14 9.81 19.31 35.14
C THR A 14 10.12 18.46 33.91
N ASP A 15 10.25 19.10 32.75
CA ASP A 15 10.63 18.42 31.52
C ASP A 15 11.98 17.71 31.72
N LYS A 16 12.03 16.41 31.44
CA LYS A 16 13.24 15.59 31.59
C LYS A 16 13.55 14.87 30.29
N ILE A 17 14.82 14.94 29.88
CA ILE A 17 15.36 14.16 28.77
C ILE A 17 15.31 12.67 29.16
N ILE A 18 14.63 11.87 28.35
CA ILE A 18 14.55 10.40 28.46
C ILE A 18 15.73 9.76 27.72
N GLN A 19 15.97 10.20 26.47
CA GLN A 19 17.03 9.68 25.59
C GLN A 19 17.35 10.65 24.47
N THR A 20 18.59 10.61 23.99
CA THR A 20 19.05 11.30 22.79
C THR A 20 19.31 10.28 21.69
N PHE A 21 18.87 10.58 20.47
CA PHE A 21 19.09 9.79 19.27
C PHE A 21 19.92 10.59 18.29
N THR A 22 20.83 9.95 17.56
CA THR A 22 21.69 10.62 16.59
C THR A 22 21.87 9.79 15.34
N ILE A 23 21.96 10.44 14.19
CA ILE A 23 22.34 9.83 12.91
C ILE A 23 23.38 10.71 12.23
N GLU A 24 24.27 10.08 11.46
CA GLU A 24 25.35 10.74 10.74
C GLU A 24 25.45 10.12 9.33
N GLU A 25 25.51 10.98 8.31
CA GLU A 25 25.65 10.58 6.91
C GLU A 25 27.14 10.54 6.54
N HIS A 26 27.61 9.40 6.02
CA HIS A 26 29.03 9.16 5.77
C HIS A 26 29.39 8.93 4.30
N PHE A 27 28.41 8.81 3.40
CA PHE A 27 28.59 8.41 2.01
C PHE A 27 28.49 9.59 1.03
N GLY A 28 28.19 10.80 1.50
CA GLY A 28 28.07 11.99 0.67
C GLY A 28 26.78 12.03 -0.14
N VAL A 29 25.75 11.31 0.30
CA VAL A 29 24.45 11.24 -0.37
C VAL A 29 23.40 11.96 0.46
N SER A 30 22.54 12.74 -0.20
CA SER A 30 21.39 13.34 0.47
C SER A 30 20.21 12.37 0.47
N HIS A 31 19.71 12.04 1.65
CA HIS A 31 18.55 11.18 1.82
C HIS A 31 17.26 12.04 1.86
N PRO A 32 16.22 11.62 1.14
CA PRO A 32 14.93 12.30 1.16
C PRO A 32 14.30 12.20 2.56
N THR A 33 13.29 13.05 2.81
CA THR A 33 12.50 12.93 4.03
C THR A 33 11.76 11.59 4.06
N GLN A 34 12.06 10.79 5.07
CA GLN A 34 11.49 9.47 5.27
C GLN A 34 11.37 9.17 6.77
N ILE A 35 10.67 8.09 7.09
CA ILE A 35 10.62 7.58 8.47
C ILE A 35 11.82 6.68 8.68
N ILE A 36 12.58 6.96 9.73
CA ILE A 36 13.65 6.10 10.24
C ILE A 36 13.30 5.67 11.66
N ASP A 37 13.95 4.60 12.14
CA ASP A 37 13.76 4.10 13.49
C ASP A 37 15.08 3.88 14.23
N PHE A 38 15.00 3.96 15.56
CA PHE A 38 16.06 3.61 16.49
C PHE A 38 15.56 2.54 17.44
N ASP A 39 16.47 1.67 17.89
CA ASP A 39 16.19 0.79 19.01
C ASP A 39 15.88 1.61 20.27
N PHE A 40 14.81 1.24 20.96
CA PHE A 40 14.31 1.95 22.12
C PHE A 40 13.46 1.03 22.98
N ASP A 41 13.95 0.65 24.15
CA ASP A 41 13.32 -0.33 25.04
C ASP A 41 12.85 0.26 26.38
N LYS A 42 12.93 1.59 26.52
CA LYS A 42 12.52 2.27 27.75
C LYS A 42 10.99 2.41 27.80
N PRO A 43 10.35 2.07 28.93
CA PRO A 43 8.92 2.31 29.09
C PRO A 43 8.66 3.82 29.15
N ILE A 44 7.82 4.32 28.25
CA ILE A 44 7.35 5.71 28.25
C ILE A 44 5.83 5.72 28.05
N ASP A 45 5.18 6.79 28.52
CA ASP A 45 3.81 7.12 28.13
C ASP A 45 3.85 8.07 26.92
N PRO A 46 3.52 7.62 25.71
CA PRO A 46 3.57 8.47 24.51
C PRO A 46 2.59 9.65 24.57
N LYS A 47 1.60 9.63 25.46
CA LYS A 47 0.69 10.77 25.70
C LYS A 47 1.28 11.84 26.59
N ASN A 48 2.44 11.59 27.20
CA ASN A 48 3.13 12.50 28.10
C ASN A 48 4.63 12.64 27.73
N SER A 49 4.96 12.40 26.47
CA SER A 49 6.29 12.64 25.91
C SER A 49 6.25 13.28 24.53
N TYR A 50 7.30 14.02 24.21
CA TYR A 50 7.49 14.74 22.95
C TYR A 50 8.94 14.66 22.49
N MET A 51 9.19 14.83 21.19
CA MET A 51 10.54 14.77 20.62
C MET A 51 10.97 16.15 20.16
N LEU A 52 12.18 16.57 20.52
CA LEU A 52 12.81 17.80 20.04
C LEU A 52 13.94 17.48 19.07
N ASP A 53 14.09 18.28 18.01
CA ASP A 53 15.29 18.29 17.17
C ASP A 53 16.45 19.05 17.84
N ALA A 54 17.57 19.21 17.11
CA ALA A 54 18.75 19.91 17.59
C ALA A 54 18.51 21.42 17.83
N ASP A 55 17.55 22.01 17.12
CA ASP A 55 17.19 23.43 17.21
C ASP A 55 16.15 23.67 18.33
N GLY A 56 15.67 22.61 18.98
CA GLY A 56 14.66 22.67 20.03
C GLY A 56 13.23 22.76 19.50
N ASN A 57 13.02 22.54 18.20
CA ASN A 57 11.67 22.44 17.63
C ASN A 57 11.11 21.05 17.90
N GLU A 58 9.81 20.99 18.15
CA GLU A 58 9.13 19.71 18.32
C GLU A 58 8.96 19.01 16.97
N VAL A 59 9.19 17.70 16.95
CA VAL A 59 9.03 16.85 15.76
C VAL A 59 8.15 15.65 16.07
N PRO A 60 7.43 15.09 15.09
CA PRO A 60 6.61 13.90 15.31
C PRO A 60 7.50 12.68 15.57
N TYR A 61 7.08 11.85 16.52
CA TYR A 61 7.66 10.53 16.78
C TYR A 61 6.56 9.50 16.99
N GLN A 62 6.92 8.21 16.93
CA GLN A 62 6.00 7.11 17.22
C GLN A 62 6.78 5.94 17.81
N LEU A 63 6.25 5.31 18.86
CA LEU A 63 6.72 3.99 19.27
C LEU A 63 6.23 2.94 18.27
N ILE A 64 7.12 2.07 17.82
CA ILE A 64 6.83 0.97 16.89
C ILE A 64 7.40 -0.35 17.44
N ASP A 65 7.10 -1.47 16.78
CA ASP A 65 7.52 -2.82 17.15
C ASP A 65 7.20 -3.13 18.62
N ASN A 66 5.94 -2.92 18.99
CA ASN A 66 5.45 -3.07 20.37
C ASN A 66 6.24 -2.25 21.40
N GLY A 67 6.75 -1.08 21.00
CA GLY A 67 7.50 -0.18 21.88
C GLY A 67 8.97 -0.55 22.06
N LYS A 68 9.51 -1.46 21.24
CA LYS A 68 10.96 -1.78 21.19
C LYS A 68 11.77 -0.82 20.31
N LYS A 69 11.08 0.02 19.56
CA LYS A 69 11.67 0.98 18.64
C LYS A 69 10.92 2.30 18.68
N ILE A 70 11.61 3.35 18.28
CA ILE A 70 11.04 4.70 18.13
C ILE A 70 11.34 5.23 16.74
N ALA A 71 10.29 5.63 16.04
CA ALA A 71 10.31 6.20 14.71
C ALA A 71 10.29 7.72 14.76
N ILE A 72 11.02 8.35 13.82
CA ILE A 72 10.97 9.79 13.55
C ILE A 72 10.92 10.03 12.04
N LYS A 73 10.36 11.16 11.62
CA LYS A 73 10.37 11.59 10.22
C LYS A 73 11.45 12.64 9.99
N THR A 74 12.42 12.36 9.13
CA THR A 74 13.53 13.29 8.84
C THR A 74 14.10 13.08 7.44
N GLY A 75 14.68 14.12 6.86
CA GLY A 75 15.68 13.97 5.79
C GLY A 75 17.10 13.90 6.39
N LEU A 76 18.09 13.64 5.57
CA LEU A 76 19.49 13.69 5.99
C LEU A 76 20.38 14.13 4.83
N PRO A 77 20.74 15.43 4.73
CA PRO A 77 21.65 15.91 3.69
C PRO A 77 23.03 15.25 3.77
N ALA A 78 23.74 15.23 2.64
CA ALA A 78 25.10 14.68 2.54
C ALA A 78 26.04 15.25 3.61
N TYR A 79 26.81 14.37 4.27
CA TYR A 79 27.80 14.72 5.29
C TYR A 79 27.27 15.51 6.50
N THR A 80 25.98 15.33 6.83
CA THR A 80 25.39 15.98 8.01
C THR A 80 25.16 15.01 9.16
N LYS A 81 25.03 15.58 10.35
CA LYS A 81 24.71 14.88 11.59
C LYS A 81 23.51 15.53 12.25
N TYR A 82 22.49 14.73 12.56
CA TYR A 82 21.30 15.19 13.27
C TYR A 82 21.16 14.49 14.63
N SER A 83 20.48 15.17 15.54
CA SER A 83 20.21 14.69 16.90
C SER A 83 18.79 15.04 17.31
N TRP A 84 18.17 14.14 18.08
CA TRP A 84 16.85 14.34 18.65
C TRP A 84 16.83 13.97 20.12
N LYS A 85 16.03 14.68 20.92
CA LYS A 85 15.87 14.44 22.35
C LYS A 85 14.42 14.09 22.64
N LEU A 86 14.20 12.88 23.13
CA LEU A 86 12.91 12.50 23.67
C LEU A 86 12.78 13.08 25.08
N MET A 87 11.70 13.83 25.28
CA MET A 87 11.39 14.55 26.50
C MET A 87 10.13 13.96 27.14
N SER A 88 10.10 13.88 28.46
CA SER A 88 8.86 13.68 29.23
C SER A 88 8.35 15.03 29.71
N GLY A 89 7.04 15.17 29.91
CA GLY A 89 6.48 16.35 30.59
C GLY A 89 5.19 16.89 30.01
N LYS A 90 4.90 16.62 28.73
CA LYS A 90 3.67 17.04 28.06
C LYS A 90 3.30 16.12 26.90
N ALA A 91 2.05 16.23 26.46
CA ALA A 91 1.58 15.58 25.24
C ALA A 91 2.29 16.12 23.98
N PRO A 92 2.48 15.28 22.95
CA PRO A 92 3.05 15.73 21.70
C PRO A 92 2.11 16.67 20.95
N SER A 93 2.70 17.64 20.27
CA SER A 93 2.05 18.55 19.34
C SER A 93 1.45 17.80 18.15
N GLN A 94 0.44 18.41 17.52
CA GLN A 94 -0.13 17.90 16.28
C GLN A 94 0.66 18.44 15.09
N PHE A 95 0.95 17.56 14.14
CA PHE A 95 1.69 17.90 12.92
C PHE A 95 0.81 17.74 11.67
N PRO A 96 1.06 18.51 10.60
CA PRO A 96 0.37 18.30 9.33
C PRO A 96 0.77 16.96 8.71
N TYR A 97 -0.13 16.41 7.91
CA TYR A 97 0.07 15.16 7.16
C TYR A 97 0.45 13.93 8.01
N MET A 98 0.05 13.93 9.28
CA MET A 98 0.11 12.74 10.14
C MET A 98 -0.94 11.72 9.73
N VAL A 99 -0.64 10.44 9.95
CA VAL A 99 -1.59 9.36 9.71
C VAL A 99 -2.70 9.41 10.75
N LYS A 100 -3.94 9.30 10.29
CA LYS A 100 -5.16 9.25 11.10
C LYS A 100 -5.96 8.02 10.69
N VAL A 101 -6.52 7.36 11.68
CA VAL A 101 -7.48 6.26 11.51
C VAL A 101 -8.82 6.74 12.04
N SER A 102 -9.84 6.74 11.20
CA SER A 102 -11.24 6.93 11.58
C SER A 102 -12.03 5.66 11.28
N LYS A 103 -13.11 5.43 12.04
CA LYS A 103 -14.02 4.30 11.86
C LYS A 103 -15.40 4.83 11.49
N THR A 104 -15.97 4.32 10.41
CA THR A 104 -17.38 4.52 10.04
C THR A 104 -18.18 3.27 10.42
N ASN A 105 -19.43 3.14 9.94
CA ASN A 105 -20.17 1.90 10.12
C ASN A 105 -19.65 0.76 9.25
N ASP A 106 -19.03 1.09 8.11
CA ASP A 106 -18.68 0.11 7.07
C ASP A 106 -17.16 -0.05 6.91
N TYR A 107 -16.38 0.98 7.27
CA TYR A 107 -14.94 1.04 6.96
C TYR A 107 -14.10 1.58 8.11
N TYR A 108 -12.84 1.14 8.15
CA TYR A 108 -11.77 2.01 8.65
C TYR A 108 -11.26 2.87 7.50
N GLU A 109 -11.18 4.18 7.72
CA GLU A 109 -10.53 5.14 6.84
C GLU A 109 -9.16 5.50 7.41
N ILE A 110 -8.11 5.21 6.65
CA ILE A 110 -6.71 5.48 7.05
C ILE A 110 -6.15 6.51 6.08
N MET A 111 -5.78 7.69 6.58
CA MET A 111 -5.39 8.84 5.77
C MET A 111 -4.17 9.54 6.35
N ASN A 112 -3.30 10.06 5.49
CA ASN A 112 -2.15 10.88 5.93
C ASN A 112 -2.28 12.36 5.50
N GLY A 113 -3.49 12.81 5.15
CA GLY A 113 -3.76 14.15 4.64
C GLY A 113 -3.36 14.39 3.18
N ILE A 114 -2.70 13.44 2.54
CA ILE A 114 -2.39 13.44 1.10
C ILE A 114 -3.26 12.37 0.44
N VAL A 115 -2.97 11.10 0.73
CA VAL A 115 -3.68 9.93 0.22
C VAL A 115 -4.42 9.21 1.35
N GLY A 116 -5.27 8.25 0.99
CA GLY A 116 -5.95 7.41 1.96
C GLY A 116 -6.51 6.13 1.39
N VAL A 117 -6.94 5.24 2.28
CA VAL A 117 -7.56 3.96 1.94
C VAL A 117 -8.74 3.67 2.86
N ARG A 118 -9.76 3.02 2.30
CA ARG A 118 -10.82 2.36 3.05
C ARG A 118 -10.53 0.87 3.10
N ILE A 119 -10.57 0.32 4.31
CA ILE A 119 -10.52 -1.12 4.56
C ILE A 119 -11.81 -1.52 5.27
N PRO A 120 -12.30 -2.75 5.12
CA PRO A 120 -13.55 -3.16 5.73
C PRO A 120 -13.43 -3.26 7.26
N ILE A 121 -14.57 -3.19 7.94
CA ILE A 121 -14.69 -3.62 9.34
C ILE A 121 -14.94 -5.13 9.36
N PRO A 122 -14.42 -5.88 10.35
CA PRO A 122 -14.74 -7.31 10.51
C PRO A 122 -16.25 -7.54 10.51
N THR A 123 -16.68 -8.58 9.79
CA THR A 123 -18.09 -8.95 9.64
C THR A 123 -18.26 -10.45 9.86
N ASP A 124 -19.40 -10.81 10.45
CA ASP A 124 -19.85 -12.20 10.58
C ASP A 124 -20.67 -12.65 9.36
N ASP A 125 -21.06 -11.73 8.47
CA ASP A 125 -21.65 -12.06 7.16
C ASP A 125 -20.55 -12.54 6.21
N LEU A 126 -20.35 -13.85 6.18
CA LEU A 126 -19.33 -14.51 5.38
C LEU A 126 -19.86 -14.98 4.00
N ASP A 127 -21.11 -14.66 3.66
CA ASP A 127 -21.68 -14.90 2.32
C ASP A 127 -21.28 -13.79 1.34
N LYS A 128 -21.01 -12.58 1.86
CA LYS A 128 -20.53 -11.41 1.09
C LYS A 128 -19.22 -10.89 1.66
N ILE A 129 -18.14 -11.59 1.32
CA ILE A 129 -16.82 -11.36 1.90
C ILE A 129 -16.23 -10.08 1.31
N PRO A 130 -16.05 -9.01 2.10
CA PRO A 130 -15.49 -7.77 1.57
C PRO A 130 -14.05 -8.00 1.11
N ALA A 131 -13.64 -7.34 0.04
CA ALA A 131 -12.23 -7.25 -0.34
C ALA A 131 -11.45 -6.39 0.69
N PRO A 132 -10.13 -6.57 0.85
CA PRO A 132 -9.36 -5.81 1.84
C PRO A 132 -9.24 -4.33 1.49
N ILE A 133 -9.40 -3.98 0.21
CA ILE A 133 -9.40 -2.60 -0.27
C ILE A 133 -10.81 -2.26 -0.73
N GLN A 134 -11.42 -1.28 -0.05
CA GLN A 134 -12.78 -0.81 -0.30
C GLN A 134 -12.81 0.55 -1.00
N GLY A 135 -11.65 1.20 -1.16
CA GLY A 135 -11.52 2.47 -1.87
C GLY A 135 -10.16 3.10 -1.63
N ILE A 136 -9.65 3.85 -2.61
CA ILE A 136 -8.41 4.63 -2.49
C ILE A 136 -8.74 6.10 -2.69
N ARG A 137 -8.26 6.95 -1.78
CA ARG A 137 -8.34 8.41 -1.90
C ARG A 137 -7.03 8.94 -2.49
N TYR A 138 -7.16 9.65 -3.60
CA TYR A 138 -6.06 10.33 -4.24
C TYR A 138 -5.75 11.69 -3.59
N ASN A 139 -4.65 12.31 -4.02
CA ASN A 139 -4.15 13.56 -3.46
C ASN A 139 -5.13 14.75 -3.61
N ASP A 140 -5.88 14.77 -4.70
CA ASP A 140 -6.95 15.76 -4.96
C ASP A 140 -8.19 15.56 -4.07
N GLY A 141 -8.24 14.44 -3.35
CA GLY A 141 -9.34 14.04 -2.48
C GLY A 141 -10.44 13.23 -3.14
N THR A 142 -10.30 12.93 -4.43
CA THR A 142 -11.19 12.01 -5.14
C THR A 142 -11.02 10.61 -4.58
N TRP A 143 -12.14 9.93 -4.36
CA TRP A 143 -12.18 8.52 -3.97
C TRP A 143 -12.48 7.65 -5.19
N SER A 144 -11.60 6.69 -5.45
CA SER A 144 -11.86 5.54 -6.31
C SER A 144 -12.74 4.50 -5.61
N ALA A 145 -13.20 3.49 -6.36
CA ALA A 145 -13.99 2.35 -5.90
C ALA A 145 -15.02 2.73 -4.82
N LYS A 146 -16.17 3.27 -5.23
CA LYS A 146 -17.22 3.71 -4.28
C LYS A 146 -17.78 2.59 -3.40
N GLY A 147 -17.50 1.32 -3.75
CA GLY A 147 -17.66 0.15 -2.89
C GLY A 147 -19.11 -0.15 -2.43
N PRO A 148 -19.34 -1.28 -1.77
CA PRO A 148 -18.33 -2.25 -1.32
C PRO A 148 -17.76 -3.15 -2.44
N ASN A 149 -16.46 -3.46 -2.35
CA ASN A 149 -15.77 -4.46 -3.18
C ASN A 149 -15.82 -5.82 -2.48
N TYR A 150 -15.90 -6.92 -3.24
CA TYR A 150 -16.02 -8.27 -2.67
C TYR A 150 -14.97 -9.24 -3.23
N LEU A 151 -14.55 -10.20 -2.40
CA LEU A 151 -13.77 -11.34 -2.84
C LEU A 151 -14.63 -12.33 -3.63
N THR A 152 -14.06 -12.85 -4.71
CA THR A 152 -14.52 -14.07 -5.39
C THR A 152 -13.55 -15.18 -5.02
N VAL A 153 -14.02 -16.17 -4.28
CA VAL A 153 -13.16 -17.22 -3.68
C VAL A 153 -13.65 -18.59 -4.11
N ASN A 154 -12.72 -19.46 -4.53
CA ASN A 154 -12.99 -20.89 -4.67
C ASN A 154 -12.75 -21.60 -3.33
N ALA A 155 -13.77 -21.60 -2.46
CA ALA A 155 -13.74 -22.21 -1.13
C ALA A 155 -14.99 -23.07 -0.89
N ASN A 156 -14.87 -24.13 -0.07
CA ASN A 156 -16.02 -24.87 0.44
C ASN A 156 -16.82 -24.04 1.45
N SER A 157 -16.11 -23.25 2.26
CA SER A 157 -16.69 -22.32 3.23
C SER A 157 -15.67 -21.26 3.65
N THR A 158 -16.16 -20.07 3.97
CA THR A 158 -15.39 -19.01 4.64
C THR A 158 -15.51 -19.18 6.14
N LYS A 159 -14.39 -19.18 6.86
CA LYS A 159 -14.37 -19.42 8.30
C LYS A 159 -14.32 -18.16 9.13
N ASN A 160 -13.48 -17.22 8.73
CA ASN A 160 -13.21 -16.02 9.52
C ASN A 160 -12.69 -14.89 8.65
N MET A 161 -12.97 -13.67 9.09
CA MET A 161 -12.37 -12.44 8.64
C MET A 161 -11.90 -11.64 9.86
N ASP A 162 -10.66 -11.16 9.86
CA ASP A 162 -10.10 -10.34 10.93
C ASP A 162 -9.36 -9.11 10.38
N VAL A 163 -9.35 -8.04 11.18
CA VAL A 163 -8.64 -6.79 10.88
C VAL A 163 -7.78 -6.42 12.09
N ARG A 164 -6.46 -6.51 11.90
CA ARG A 164 -5.49 -6.29 12.96
C ARG A 164 -4.57 -5.13 12.64
N PHE A 165 -4.59 -4.10 13.48
CA PHE A 165 -3.61 -3.03 13.44
C PHE A 165 -2.29 -3.55 14.02
N ILE A 166 -1.32 -3.81 13.16
CA ILE A 166 0.03 -4.25 13.54
C ILE A 166 0.80 -3.05 14.12
N GLU A 167 0.68 -1.91 13.45
CA GLU A 167 1.24 -0.63 13.90
C GLU A 167 0.18 0.45 13.76
N GLN A 168 0.06 1.31 14.78
CA GLN A 168 -0.88 2.44 14.73
C GLN A 168 -0.33 3.66 15.47
N GLY A 169 -0.01 4.70 14.72
CA GLY A 169 0.34 5.99 15.28
C GLY A 169 0.42 7.08 14.21
N GLN A 170 0.88 8.26 14.63
CA GLN A 170 0.87 9.46 13.79
C GLN A 170 1.85 9.42 12.61
N LEU A 171 2.93 8.63 12.70
CA LEU A 171 3.93 8.52 11.64
C LEU A 171 3.61 7.36 10.69
N LYS A 172 3.11 6.25 11.21
CA LYS A 172 2.93 5.01 10.44
C LYS A 172 1.73 4.23 10.95
N VAL A 173 0.94 3.72 10.01
CA VAL A 173 -0.06 2.68 10.25
C VAL A 173 0.28 1.48 9.36
N ILE A 174 0.31 0.30 9.96
CA ILE A 174 0.36 -0.98 9.27
C ILE A 174 -0.85 -1.79 9.75
N VAL A 175 -1.72 -2.18 8.83
CA VAL A 175 -2.90 -2.98 9.12
C VAL A 175 -2.90 -4.23 8.25
N GLU A 176 -3.31 -5.34 8.84
CA GLU A 176 -3.50 -6.62 8.15
C GLU A 176 -4.99 -6.94 8.14
N VAL A 177 -5.54 -7.13 6.94
CA VAL A 177 -6.86 -7.71 6.73
C VAL A 177 -6.66 -9.15 6.34
N SER A 178 -7.23 -10.09 7.10
CA SER A 178 -6.98 -11.52 6.95
C SER A 178 -8.26 -12.33 6.88
N TYR A 179 -8.21 -13.41 6.11
CA TYR A 179 -9.32 -14.32 5.88
C TYR A 179 -8.83 -15.77 5.99
N THR A 180 -9.68 -16.64 6.53
CA THR A 180 -9.43 -18.09 6.56
C THR A 180 -10.61 -18.84 5.96
N PHE A 181 -10.31 -19.94 5.29
CA PHE A 181 -11.27 -20.70 4.50
C PHE A 181 -11.07 -22.21 4.67
N ASP A 182 -12.11 -22.98 4.33
CA ASP A 182 -11.96 -24.37 3.90
C ASP A 182 -11.68 -24.39 2.40
N ARG A 183 -10.41 -24.51 2.03
CA ARG A 183 -9.98 -24.63 0.64
C ARG A 183 -10.31 -26.04 0.11
N PRO A 184 -10.89 -26.15 -1.11
CA PRO A 184 -11.06 -27.43 -1.78
C PRO A 184 -9.71 -28.02 -2.20
N GLU A 185 -9.74 -29.24 -2.68
CA GLU A 185 -8.59 -29.85 -3.31
C GLU A 185 -8.35 -29.22 -4.69
N TYR A 186 -7.12 -28.83 -5.00
CA TYR A 186 -6.75 -28.33 -6.32
C TYR A 186 -6.19 -29.46 -7.18
N ARG A 187 -6.89 -29.73 -8.28
CA ARG A 187 -6.56 -30.77 -9.26
C ARG A 187 -6.33 -30.17 -10.64
N TYR A 188 -5.42 -30.78 -11.40
CA TYR A 188 -5.36 -30.62 -12.85
C TYR A 188 -5.29 -32.01 -13.50
N GLY A 189 -6.38 -32.38 -14.17
CA GLY A 189 -6.65 -33.77 -14.52
C GLY A 189 -6.73 -34.65 -13.28
N ASP A 190 -6.11 -35.83 -13.33
CA ASP A 190 -6.09 -36.77 -12.21
C ASP A 190 -5.08 -36.40 -11.11
N LYS A 191 -4.23 -35.40 -11.35
CA LYS A 191 -3.16 -35.01 -10.43
C LYS A 191 -3.67 -34.00 -9.40
N VAL A 192 -3.47 -34.32 -8.12
CA VAL A 192 -3.63 -33.38 -7.00
C VAL A 192 -2.38 -32.52 -6.90
N TYR A 193 -2.57 -31.20 -6.91
CA TYR A 193 -1.52 -30.20 -6.73
C TYR A 193 -1.52 -29.67 -5.30
N LYS A 194 -2.71 -29.61 -4.70
CA LYS A 194 -2.88 -29.18 -3.31
C LYS A 194 -4.07 -29.90 -2.69
N GLU A 195 -3.83 -30.56 -1.56
CA GLU A 195 -4.89 -31.22 -0.79
C GLU A 195 -5.89 -30.19 -0.25
N ALA A 196 -7.13 -30.65 -0.04
CA ALA A 196 -8.14 -29.88 0.67
C ALA A 196 -7.69 -29.60 2.11
N GLY A 197 -8.15 -28.50 2.69
CA GLY A 197 -7.83 -28.14 4.08
C GLY A 197 -7.94 -26.65 4.33
N GLU A 198 -7.21 -26.17 5.33
CA GLU A 198 -7.19 -24.74 5.63
C GLU A 198 -6.47 -23.96 4.52
N GLY A 199 -7.07 -22.84 4.12
CA GLY A 199 -6.48 -21.85 3.24
C GLY A 199 -6.65 -20.44 3.77
N TYR A 200 -5.84 -19.51 3.27
CA TYR A 200 -5.83 -18.14 3.77
C TYR A 200 -5.67 -17.09 2.67
N TYR A 201 -6.06 -15.87 3.02
CA TYR A 201 -5.69 -14.66 2.32
C TYR A 201 -5.35 -13.57 3.31
N LYS A 202 -4.29 -12.81 3.05
CA LYS A 202 -3.85 -11.67 3.86
C LYS A 202 -3.50 -10.52 2.94
N SER A 203 -3.94 -9.33 3.32
CA SER A 203 -3.52 -8.07 2.70
C SER A 203 -2.96 -7.17 3.78
N LYS A 204 -1.67 -6.83 3.66
CA LYS A 204 -1.01 -5.89 4.55
C LYS A 204 -0.94 -4.52 3.88
N ILE A 205 -1.37 -3.50 4.60
CA ILE A 205 -1.55 -2.16 4.09
C ILE A 205 -0.74 -1.21 4.93
N GLU A 206 0.18 -0.48 4.32
CA GLU A 206 1.05 0.49 4.99
C GLU A 206 0.82 1.90 4.45
N ILE A 207 0.58 2.83 5.37
CA ILE A 207 0.50 4.27 5.12
C ILE A 207 1.45 5.00 6.07
N GLN A 208 2.23 5.92 5.50
CA GLN A 208 3.23 6.71 6.22
C GLN A 208 2.95 8.21 6.14
N ALA A 209 3.30 8.96 7.17
CA ALA A 209 3.07 10.39 7.29
C ALA A 209 3.82 11.21 6.22
N GLY A 210 3.07 11.98 5.43
CA GLY A 210 3.56 12.82 4.34
C GLY A 210 4.27 12.06 3.19
N GLN A 211 4.07 10.75 3.07
CA GLN A 211 4.36 10.01 1.84
C GLN A 211 3.15 10.09 0.90
N GLN A 212 3.38 10.08 -0.41
CA GLN A 212 2.31 10.12 -1.41
C GLN A 212 1.84 8.73 -1.85
N SER A 213 2.35 7.68 -1.19
CA SER A 213 2.12 6.29 -1.55
C SER A 213 1.40 5.52 -0.45
N ILE A 214 0.70 4.47 -0.88
CA ILE A 214 0.14 3.42 -0.04
C ILE A 214 0.71 2.12 -0.56
N LEU A 215 1.25 1.28 0.32
CA LEU A 215 1.77 -0.03 -0.06
C LEU A 215 0.76 -1.11 0.34
N PHE A 216 0.45 -1.99 -0.60
CA PHE A 216 -0.37 -3.17 -0.42
C PHE A 216 0.49 -4.41 -0.68
N GLU A 217 0.55 -5.33 0.28
CA GLU A 217 1.19 -6.64 0.12
C GLU A 217 0.13 -7.73 0.30
N ASP A 218 -0.20 -8.42 -0.79
CA ASP A 218 -1.15 -9.52 -0.81
C ASP A 218 -0.43 -10.87 -0.74
N ASP A 219 -0.92 -11.78 0.10
CA ASP A 219 -0.42 -13.15 0.28
C ASP A 219 -1.59 -14.12 0.41
N THR A 220 -1.58 -15.17 -0.40
CA THR A 220 -2.59 -16.22 -0.37
C THR A 220 -2.00 -17.55 -0.81
N ASP A 221 -2.62 -18.62 -0.33
CA ASP A 221 -2.35 -19.97 -0.75
C ASP A 221 -3.57 -20.59 -1.48
N MET A 222 -4.49 -19.75 -1.93
CA MET A 222 -5.75 -20.09 -2.59
C MET A 222 -5.89 -19.46 -3.98
N GLU A 223 -6.85 -19.96 -4.76
CA GLU A 223 -7.34 -19.30 -5.96
C GLU A 223 -8.48 -18.36 -5.55
N LEU A 224 -8.18 -17.06 -5.55
CA LEU A 224 -9.14 -16.00 -5.26
C LEU A 224 -8.89 -14.79 -6.15
N SER A 225 -9.90 -13.94 -6.26
CA SER A 225 -9.78 -12.66 -6.95
C SER A 225 -10.68 -11.61 -6.31
N TYR A 226 -10.37 -10.35 -6.56
CA TYR A 226 -11.30 -9.25 -6.42
C TYR A 226 -10.98 -8.22 -7.48
N SER A 227 -11.95 -7.37 -7.79
CA SER A 227 -11.74 -6.23 -8.68
C SER A 227 -11.73 -4.96 -7.86
N LEU A 228 -10.77 -4.08 -8.16
CA LEU A 228 -10.66 -2.76 -7.60
C LEU A 228 -10.77 -1.74 -8.73
N ASP A 229 -11.84 -0.95 -8.72
CA ASP A 229 -11.97 0.17 -9.64
C ASP A 229 -11.07 1.32 -9.18
N VAL A 230 -10.05 1.63 -9.98
CA VAL A 230 -9.09 2.70 -9.75
C VAL A 230 -9.31 3.91 -10.67
N TYR A 231 -10.36 3.92 -11.50
CA TYR A 231 -10.50 4.89 -12.58
C TYR A 231 -10.71 6.32 -12.08
N GLU A 232 -11.71 6.54 -11.23
CA GLU A 232 -12.07 7.86 -10.71
C GLU A 232 -10.93 8.47 -9.90
N GLY A 233 -10.31 9.54 -10.42
CA GLY A 233 -9.16 10.23 -9.83
C GLY A 233 -7.81 9.81 -10.42
N LEU A 234 -7.71 8.66 -11.07
CA LEU A 234 -6.51 8.25 -11.82
C LEU A 234 -6.61 8.54 -13.32
N TYR A 235 -7.80 8.35 -13.89
CA TYR A 235 -8.12 8.47 -15.32
C TYR A 235 -7.05 7.87 -16.24
N PRO A 236 -6.63 6.61 -16.00
CA PRO A 236 -5.46 6.08 -16.67
C PRO A 236 -5.74 5.86 -18.15
N ASN A 237 -4.98 6.51 -19.03
CA ASN A 237 -5.05 6.32 -20.49
C ASN A 237 -3.78 5.68 -21.07
N GLN A 238 -2.78 5.45 -20.21
CA GLN A 238 -1.57 4.77 -20.58
C GLN A 238 -1.16 3.79 -19.47
N ALA A 239 -0.65 2.65 -19.89
CA ALA A 239 0.01 1.71 -19.02
C ALA A 239 1.43 1.43 -19.52
N ARG A 240 2.28 0.94 -18.62
CA ARG A 240 3.60 0.40 -18.94
C ARG A 240 3.84 -0.92 -18.24
N TYR A 241 4.63 -1.76 -18.89
CA TYR A 241 5.12 -3.00 -18.33
C TYR A 241 6.54 -3.29 -18.82
N GLN A 242 7.24 -4.18 -18.13
CA GLN A 242 8.45 -4.81 -18.64
C GLN A 242 8.28 -6.32 -18.69
N GLY A 243 8.38 -6.89 -19.89
CA GLY A 243 8.34 -8.33 -20.16
C GLY A 243 9.21 -8.69 -21.37
N HIS A 244 8.98 -9.86 -21.97
CA HIS A 244 9.80 -10.35 -23.09
C HIS A 244 9.59 -9.55 -24.37
N HIS A 245 8.35 -9.44 -24.86
CA HIS A 245 7.99 -8.79 -26.11
C HIS A 245 6.48 -8.50 -26.20
N SER A 246 6.03 -7.94 -27.31
CA SER A 246 4.61 -7.91 -27.69
C SER A 246 4.36 -8.63 -29.03
N THR A 247 3.17 -9.18 -29.17
CA THR A 247 2.66 -9.78 -30.41
C THR A 247 2.20 -8.72 -31.40
N SER A 248 1.77 -7.55 -30.92
CA SER A 248 1.41 -6.37 -31.73
C SER A 248 1.66 -5.07 -30.98
N ALA A 249 1.76 -3.95 -31.72
CA ALA A 249 1.93 -2.62 -31.12
C ALA A 249 0.74 -2.20 -30.25
N GLU A 250 -0.46 -2.73 -30.49
CA GLU A 250 -1.66 -2.50 -29.65
C GLU A 250 -1.43 -2.99 -28.21
N TYR A 251 -0.67 -4.06 -28.03
CA TYR A 251 -0.42 -4.68 -26.73
C TYR A 251 0.92 -4.28 -26.11
N GLY A 252 1.70 -3.45 -26.78
CA GLY A 252 3.01 -3.02 -26.32
C GLY A 252 3.83 -2.38 -27.44
N TYR A 253 4.23 -1.13 -27.25
CA TYR A 253 5.09 -0.41 -28.19
C TYR A 253 6.29 0.24 -27.49
N GLU A 254 7.39 0.45 -28.21
CA GLU A 254 8.57 1.18 -27.76
C GLU A 254 8.37 2.69 -27.88
N ILE A 255 9.29 3.51 -27.36
CA ILE A 255 9.14 4.98 -27.37
C ILE A 255 8.96 5.59 -28.78
N ASP A 256 9.46 4.91 -29.82
CA ASP A 256 9.34 5.31 -31.22
C ASP A 256 8.04 4.83 -31.90
N GLY A 257 7.16 4.15 -31.17
CA GLY A 257 5.88 3.63 -31.66
C GLY A 257 5.95 2.25 -32.31
N GLN A 258 7.14 1.67 -32.49
CA GLN A 258 7.23 0.32 -33.05
C GLN A 258 6.79 -0.73 -32.03
N LYS A 259 6.34 -1.89 -32.52
CA LYS A 259 6.00 -3.04 -31.69
C LYS A 259 7.14 -3.35 -30.72
N TYR A 260 6.83 -3.56 -29.44
CA TYR A 260 7.81 -3.93 -28.41
C TYR A 260 8.53 -5.23 -28.78
N ARG A 261 9.81 -5.12 -29.16
CA ARG A 261 10.60 -6.22 -29.77
C ARG A 261 11.01 -7.27 -28.75
N ASN A 262 11.54 -8.40 -29.24
CA ASN A 262 12.08 -9.43 -28.37
C ASN A 262 13.20 -8.87 -27.49
N LEU A 263 13.29 -9.40 -26.27
CA LEU A 263 14.24 -8.93 -25.26
C LEU A 263 15.69 -8.89 -25.79
N HIS A 264 16.08 -9.84 -26.64
CA HIS A 264 17.43 -9.92 -27.21
C HIS A 264 17.69 -8.96 -28.39
N GLU A 265 16.67 -8.25 -28.87
CA GLU A 265 16.72 -7.33 -30.02
C GLU A 265 16.72 -5.85 -29.61
N ARG A 266 16.62 -5.56 -28.30
CA ARG A 266 16.49 -4.21 -27.76
C ARG A 266 17.29 -4.05 -26.46
N ILE A 267 17.59 -2.81 -26.10
CA ILE A 267 18.10 -2.48 -24.77
C ILE A 267 17.00 -2.65 -23.71
N ASN A 268 17.39 -2.74 -22.44
CA ASN A 268 16.44 -2.76 -21.33
C ASN A 268 15.63 -1.46 -21.31
N MET A 269 14.35 -1.59 -21.61
CA MET A 269 13.36 -0.50 -21.64
C MET A 269 11.97 -1.05 -21.33
N GLU A 270 11.02 -0.16 -21.05
CA GLU A 270 9.61 -0.47 -20.82
C GLU A 270 8.84 -0.54 -22.15
N ALA A 271 7.75 -1.31 -22.16
CA ALA A 271 6.70 -1.22 -23.18
C ALA A 271 5.65 -0.19 -22.73
N PHE A 272 5.07 0.52 -23.70
CA PHE A 272 3.92 1.39 -23.50
C PHE A 272 2.66 0.73 -24.08
N VAL A 273 1.51 0.95 -23.44
CA VAL A 273 0.21 0.47 -23.89
C VAL A 273 -0.78 1.62 -23.74
N ASP A 274 -1.50 1.93 -24.82
CA ASP A 274 -2.61 2.88 -24.74
C ASP A 274 -3.86 2.16 -24.23
N LEU A 275 -4.43 2.67 -23.14
CA LEU A 275 -5.63 2.12 -22.54
C LEU A 275 -6.86 2.74 -23.22
N ASP A 276 -7.48 1.95 -24.09
CA ASP A 276 -8.72 2.29 -24.75
C ASP A 276 -9.95 1.82 -23.93
N TYR A 277 -10.95 2.68 -23.87
CA TYR A 277 -12.22 2.48 -23.17
C TYR A 277 -13.43 2.53 -24.12
N ASP A 278 -13.23 2.53 -25.44
CA ASP A 278 -14.32 2.40 -26.43
C ASP A 278 -14.96 1.00 -26.37
N LYS A 279 -14.19 0.01 -25.93
CA LYS A 279 -14.59 -1.38 -25.71
C LYS A 279 -14.08 -1.90 -24.37
N SER A 280 -14.86 -2.79 -23.77
CA SER A 280 -14.41 -3.50 -22.57
C SER A 280 -13.35 -4.54 -22.92
N LYS A 281 -12.28 -4.61 -22.13
CA LYS A 281 -11.31 -5.72 -22.17
C LYS A 281 -11.16 -6.32 -20.78
N VAL A 282 -11.23 -7.65 -20.71
CA VAL A 282 -11.11 -8.40 -19.45
C VAL A 282 -9.72 -8.99 -19.28
N SER A 283 -9.32 -9.29 -18.04
CA SER A 283 -8.05 -9.96 -17.79
C SER A 283 -8.09 -11.46 -18.15
N ASP A 284 -7.14 -11.91 -18.96
CA ASP A 284 -7.07 -13.31 -19.43
C ASP A 284 -5.62 -13.80 -19.63
N TYR A 285 -5.47 -15.04 -20.11
CA TYR A 285 -4.22 -15.72 -20.41
C TYR A 285 -3.49 -15.17 -21.64
N TYR A 286 -4.16 -14.42 -22.50
CA TYR A 286 -3.59 -13.84 -23.71
C TYR A 286 -4.23 -12.48 -23.99
N SER A 287 -3.54 -11.66 -24.77
CA SER A 287 -4.10 -10.40 -25.25
C SER A 287 -4.86 -10.62 -26.55
N SER A 288 -6.01 -9.97 -26.66
CA SER A 288 -6.87 -9.98 -27.84
C SER A 288 -7.63 -8.66 -27.94
N GLU A 289 -8.52 -8.57 -28.93
CA GLU A 289 -9.42 -7.43 -29.04
C GLU A 289 -10.30 -7.22 -27.79
N ASN A 290 -10.54 -8.28 -26.99
CA ASN A 290 -11.43 -8.28 -25.83
C ASN A 290 -10.69 -8.62 -24.52
N THR A 291 -9.37 -8.84 -24.55
CA THR A 291 -8.62 -9.30 -23.37
C THR A 291 -7.28 -8.61 -23.22
N TRP A 292 -6.90 -8.38 -21.95
CA TRP A 292 -5.55 -8.02 -21.54
C TRP A 292 -4.88 -9.22 -20.88
N ARG A 293 -3.65 -9.55 -21.30
CA ARG A 293 -2.90 -10.61 -20.63
C ARG A 293 -2.58 -10.23 -19.18
N ARG A 294 -2.77 -11.20 -18.27
CA ARG A 294 -2.35 -11.12 -16.86
C ARG A 294 -0.84 -10.88 -16.73
N MET A 295 -0.48 -10.18 -15.66
CA MET A 295 0.91 -10.07 -15.21
C MET A 295 1.46 -11.46 -14.87
N ALA A 296 2.74 -11.69 -15.16
CA ALA A 296 3.41 -12.90 -14.72
C ALA A 296 4.04 -12.69 -13.34
N VAL A 297 3.87 -13.66 -12.44
CA VAL A 297 4.56 -13.65 -11.14
C VAL A 297 6.02 -14.08 -11.31
N TRP A 298 6.29 -15.08 -12.14
CA TRP A 298 7.63 -15.61 -12.38
C TRP A 298 7.79 -16.27 -13.76
N ASP A 299 7.44 -15.55 -14.83
CA ASP A 299 7.70 -15.98 -16.22
C ASP A 299 8.59 -14.95 -16.93
N PRO A 300 9.86 -15.27 -17.24
CA PRO A 300 10.72 -14.35 -17.98
C PRO A 300 10.32 -14.20 -19.46
N TRP A 301 9.49 -15.10 -19.99
CA TRP A 301 9.06 -15.15 -21.39
C TRP A 301 7.68 -14.52 -21.60
N VAL A 302 7.09 -13.90 -20.58
CA VAL A 302 5.78 -13.25 -20.67
C VAL A 302 5.77 -12.21 -21.80
N TYR A 303 4.77 -12.31 -22.67
CA TYR A 303 4.56 -11.41 -23.79
C TYR A 303 3.24 -10.64 -23.62
N ASP A 304 3.09 -9.48 -24.27
CA ASP A 304 1.91 -8.59 -24.13
C ASP A 304 1.60 -8.15 -22.67
N SER A 305 2.52 -8.44 -21.74
CA SER A 305 2.49 -8.10 -20.33
C SER A 305 3.88 -8.32 -19.74
N GLY A 306 4.02 -8.15 -18.42
CA GLY A 306 5.30 -8.11 -17.74
C GLY A 306 5.26 -8.57 -16.29
N TRP A 307 6.29 -8.16 -15.56
CA TRP A 307 6.43 -8.38 -14.11
C TRP A 307 5.86 -7.23 -13.27
N TYR A 308 5.34 -6.20 -13.93
CA TYR A 308 4.55 -5.14 -13.32
C TYR A 308 3.61 -4.52 -14.36
N TRP A 309 2.59 -3.82 -13.85
CA TRP A 309 1.83 -2.83 -14.58
C TRP A 309 1.91 -1.50 -13.84
N LEU A 310 2.22 -0.42 -14.55
CA LEU A 310 2.07 0.95 -14.07
C LEU A 310 1.03 1.66 -14.93
N MET A 311 -0.05 2.14 -14.32
CA MET A 311 -1.16 2.83 -15.00
C MET A 311 -1.21 4.28 -14.54
N TYR A 312 -1.37 5.20 -15.49
CA TYR A 312 -1.40 6.63 -15.25
C TYR A 312 -2.06 7.40 -16.41
N ASP A 313 -2.40 8.66 -16.17
CA ASP A 313 -2.82 9.58 -17.22
C ASP A 313 -1.58 10.24 -17.85
N LYS A 314 -1.38 10.08 -19.16
CA LYS A 314 -0.27 10.69 -19.92
C LYS A 314 -0.54 12.14 -20.35
N LEU A 315 -1.80 12.59 -20.30
CA LEU A 315 -2.26 13.86 -20.88
C LEU A 315 -2.32 15.01 -19.86
N THR A 316 -2.33 14.70 -18.56
CA THR A 316 -2.37 15.69 -17.48
C THR A 316 -0.99 15.87 -16.81
N SER A 317 -0.86 16.93 -15.99
CA SER A 317 0.36 17.46 -15.33
C SER A 317 1.33 16.41 -14.73
N PRO A 318 2.64 16.72 -14.51
CA PRO A 318 3.59 15.86 -13.78
C PRO A 318 3.23 15.50 -12.31
N LEU A 319 2.05 15.87 -11.82
CA LEU A 319 1.52 15.55 -10.48
C LEU A 319 0.48 14.40 -10.51
N ASN A 320 0.43 13.62 -11.59
CA ASN A 320 -0.60 12.59 -11.76
C ASN A 320 -0.46 11.44 -10.78
N ASN A 321 -1.61 10.90 -10.38
CA ASN A 321 -1.67 9.65 -9.65
C ASN A 321 -1.11 8.52 -10.52
N ILE A 322 -0.48 7.54 -9.88
CA ILE A 322 0.01 6.32 -10.52
C ILE A 322 -0.51 5.16 -9.70
N PHE A 323 -1.03 4.14 -10.37
CA PHE A 323 -1.34 2.86 -9.74
C PHE A 323 -0.42 1.78 -10.31
N GLY A 324 0.31 1.12 -9.42
CA GLY A 324 1.28 0.10 -9.77
C GLY A 324 0.91 -1.25 -9.17
N ILE A 325 1.03 -2.30 -9.97
CA ILE A 325 0.95 -3.69 -9.52
C ILE A 325 2.28 -4.34 -9.86
N PHE A 326 2.87 -5.04 -8.91
CA PHE A 326 4.20 -5.62 -9.05
C PHE A 326 4.17 -7.10 -8.70
N ALA A 327 4.98 -7.90 -9.40
CA ALA A 327 5.25 -9.27 -8.98
C ALA A 327 5.85 -9.26 -7.57
N GLY A 328 5.31 -10.11 -6.70
CA GLY A 328 5.82 -10.32 -5.36
C GLY A 328 7.19 -11.00 -5.36
N ARG A 329 7.68 -11.35 -4.16
CA ARG A 329 8.99 -12.00 -4.02
C ARG A 329 8.99 -13.38 -4.71
N PRO A 330 9.93 -13.65 -5.64
CA PRO A 330 10.00 -14.94 -6.32
C PRO A 330 10.19 -16.14 -5.38
N SER A 331 10.83 -15.94 -4.23
CA SER A 331 11.11 -17.01 -3.26
C SER A 331 9.86 -17.60 -2.58
N ILE A 332 8.71 -16.95 -2.70
CA ILE A 332 7.42 -17.41 -2.14
C ILE A 332 6.37 -17.64 -3.23
N ALA A 333 6.69 -17.36 -4.50
CA ALA A 333 5.78 -17.57 -5.60
C ALA A 333 5.59 -19.07 -5.87
N LEU A 334 4.34 -19.54 -5.82
CA LEU A 334 3.98 -20.89 -6.23
C LEU A 334 3.37 -20.85 -7.64
N GLY A 335 4.12 -21.39 -8.61
CA GLY A 335 3.74 -21.39 -10.02
C GLY A 335 4.32 -20.19 -10.79
N ALA A 336 4.75 -20.45 -12.02
CA ALA A 336 5.50 -19.50 -12.85
C ALA A 336 4.64 -18.81 -13.92
N SER A 337 3.52 -19.40 -14.33
CA SER A 337 2.83 -18.99 -15.57
C SER A 337 1.81 -17.87 -15.38
N ASN A 338 0.58 -18.21 -14.97
CA ASN A 338 -0.59 -17.36 -15.26
C ASN A 338 -1.58 -17.22 -14.07
N SER A 339 -1.04 -16.95 -12.89
CA SER A 339 -1.80 -16.72 -11.64
C SER A 339 -1.71 -15.28 -11.13
N GLY A 340 -1.12 -14.36 -11.91
CA GLY A 340 -0.94 -12.97 -11.50
C GLY A 340 -2.17 -12.10 -11.68
N VAL A 341 -2.13 -10.94 -11.05
CA VAL A 341 -3.12 -9.87 -11.20
C VAL A 341 -3.16 -9.41 -12.65
N GLY A 342 -4.34 -9.00 -13.14
CA GLY A 342 -4.45 -8.35 -14.43
C GLY A 342 -5.34 -7.13 -14.39
N ILE A 343 -5.25 -6.36 -15.47
CA ILE A 343 -6.01 -5.13 -15.65
C ILE A 343 -7.29 -5.42 -16.45
N PHE A 344 -8.30 -4.60 -16.23
CA PHE A 344 -9.57 -4.63 -16.94
C PHE A 344 -9.87 -3.19 -17.37
N SER A 345 -10.25 -2.98 -18.62
CA SER A 345 -10.85 -1.71 -19.05
C SER A 345 -12.33 -1.98 -19.27
N LYS A 346 -13.19 -1.18 -18.65
CA LYS A 346 -14.64 -1.24 -18.88
C LYS A 346 -15.00 -0.13 -19.84
N LYS A 347 -15.83 -0.42 -20.84
CA LYS A 347 -16.39 0.62 -21.70
C LYS A 347 -17.01 1.72 -20.84
N LEU A 348 -16.64 2.96 -21.11
CA LEU A 348 -17.28 4.10 -20.46
C LEU A 348 -18.69 4.23 -21.03
N ASP A 349 -19.70 4.10 -20.18
CA ASP A 349 -21.06 4.43 -20.55
C ASP A 349 -21.11 5.95 -20.74
N ASN A 350 -21.18 6.41 -21.98
CA ASN A 350 -21.31 7.84 -22.32
C ASN A 350 -22.72 8.35 -21.99
N GLY A 351 -23.12 8.31 -20.70
CA GLY A 351 -24.38 8.85 -20.20
C GLY A 351 -25.64 8.08 -20.58
#